data_AF-A0A9X1WCD7-F1
#
_entry.id   AF-A0A9X1WCD7-F1
#
_cell.length_a   1.000
_cell.length_b   1.000
_cell.length_c   1.000
_cell.angle_alpha   90.00
_cell.angle_beta   90.00
_cell.angle_gamma   90.00
#
_symmetry.space_group_name_H-M   'P 1'
#
loop_
_entity.id
_entity.type
_entity.pdbx_description
1 polymer ?
#
loop_
_entity_poly.entity_id
_entity_poly.type
_entity_poly.pdbx_seq_one_letter_code
_entity_poly.pdbx_strand_id
1 'polypeptide(L)'
;MTNQRNNLKALLAASTLVVLAGCASPAFDADNENAARNRGAAGGALVGVTLGALTGDASLAAKGAVAGGVAGGVSGSMKDLDDSRENDRTKILADGISQDHRSDSEKRVAELEAEIRIRELEQKIADMENEKTESKSEDS
;
A
#
# COMPACT_ATOMS: atom_id res chain seq x y z
N MET A 1 -16.91 25.90 -42.53
CA MET A 1 -16.69 24.48 -42.18
C MET A 1 -15.25 24.12 -41.77
N THR A 2 -14.26 25.01 -41.89
CA THR A 2 -12.85 24.73 -41.50
C THR A 2 -12.60 24.79 -39.98
N ASN A 3 -13.31 25.68 -39.26
CA ASN A 3 -13.08 25.93 -37.83
C ASN A 3 -13.46 24.72 -36.94
N GLN A 4 -14.49 23.98 -37.31
CA GLN A 4 -14.98 22.80 -36.57
C GLN A 4 -14.00 21.61 -36.64
N ARG A 5 -13.26 21.47 -37.76
CA ARG A 5 -12.23 20.42 -37.92
C ARG A 5 -10.97 20.73 -37.11
N ASN A 6 -10.61 22.00 -36.93
CA ASN A 6 -9.47 22.40 -36.10
C ASN A 6 -9.78 22.26 -34.60
N ASN A 7 -10.99 22.62 -34.15
CA ASN A 7 -11.41 22.43 -32.77
C ASN A 7 -11.51 20.95 -32.38
N LEU A 8 -11.96 20.09 -33.31
CA LEU A 8 -12.00 18.64 -33.10
C LEU A 8 -10.59 18.03 -33.00
N LYS A 9 -9.63 18.52 -33.81
CA LYS A 9 -8.21 18.11 -33.72
C LYS A 9 -7.56 18.58 -32.42
N ALA A 10 -7.87 19.79 -31.95
CA ALA A 10 -7.39 20.32 -30.68
C ALA A 10 -7.95 19.53 -29.49
N LEU A 11 -9.23 19.14 -29.53
CA LEU A 11 -9.88 18.34 -28.50
C LEU A 11 -9.34 16.90 -28.47
N LEU A 12 -9.08 16.31 -29.64
CA LEU A 12 -8.39 15.01 -29.73
C LEU A 12 -6.97 15.09 -29.16
N ALA A 13 -6.19 16.10 -29.55
CA ALA A 13 -4.82 16.29 -29.07
C ALA A 13 -4.77 16.51 -27.53
N ALA A 14 -5.69 17.31 -26.99
CA ALA A 14 -5.84 17.52 -25.56
C ALA A 14 -6.24 16.23 -24.82
N SER A 15 -7.16 15.44 -25.39
CA SER A 15 -7.56 14.15 -24.81
C SER A 15 -6.39 13.15 -24.76
N THR A 16 -5.57 13.09 -25.81
CA THR A 16 -4.38 12.21 -25.82
C THR A 16 -3.34 12.66 -24.82
N LEU A 17 -3.16 13.96 -24.60
CA LEU A 17 -2.25 14.50 -23.58
C LEU A 17 -2.72 14.19 -22.15
N VAL A 18 -4.02 14.31 -21.88
CA VAL A 18 -4.60 13.97 -20.57
C VAL A 18 -4.52 12.46 -20.31
N VAL A 19 -4.75 11.63 -21.33
CA VAL A 19 -4.61 10.17 -21.21
C VAL A 19 -3.15 9.75 -21.04
N LEU A 20 -2.20 10.35 -21.76
CA LEU A 20 -0.77 10.10 -21.55
C LEU A 20 -0.30 10.56 -20.16
N ALA A 21 -0.74 11.74 -19.72
CA ALA A 21 -0.45 12.23 -18.37
C ALA A 21 -1.09 11.32 -17.30
N GLY A 22 -2.26 10.74 -17.57
CA GLY A 22 -2.89 9.73 -16.71
C GLY A 22 -2.14 8.40 -16.68
N CYS A 23 -1.52 7.99 -17.78
CA CYS A 23 -0.77 6.73 -17.90
C CYS A 23 0.66 6.80 -17.33
N ALA A 24 1.27 7.97 -17.24
CA ALA A 24 2.67 8.14 -16.79
C ALA A 24 2.84 9.08 -15.58
N SER A 25 1.76 9.62 -15.00
CA SER A 25 1.93 10.51 -13.84
C SER A 25 2.20 9.71 -12.56
N PRO A 26 3.19 10.13 -11.76
CA PRO A 26 3.42 9.57 -10.42
C PRO A 26 2.22 9.76 -9.49
N ALA A 27 1.33 10.71 -9.79
CA ALA A 27 0.06 10.91 -9.08
C ALA A 27 -0.91 9.73 -9.19
N PHE A 28 -0.73 8.82 -10.16
CA PHE A 28 -1.53 7.61 -10.35
C PHE A 28 -0.72 6.32 -10.21
N ASP A 29 0.55 6.42 -9.80
CA ASP A 29 1.43 5.28 -9.60
C ASP A 29 0.98 4.42 -8.41
N ALA A 30 1.17 3.11 -8.47
CA ALA A 30 0.75 2.19 -7.41
C ALA A 30 1.47 2.46 -6.08
N ASP A 31 2.67 3.06 -6.13
CA ASP A 31 3.45 3.43 -4.95
C ASP A 31 2.96 4.71 -4.25
N ASN A 32 1.99 5.43 -4.84
CA ASN A 32 1.39 6.62 -4.23
C ASN A 32 0.17 6.25 -3.39
N GLU A 33 0.18 6.58 -2.10
CA GLU A 33 -0.94 6.35 -1.16
C GLU A 33 -2.26 7.02 -1.60
N ASN A 34 -2.20 8.03 -2.49
CA ASN A 34 -3.40 8.67 -3.02
C ASN A 34 -3.75 8.25 -4.45
N ALA A 35 -3.12 7.21 -5.00
CA ALA A 35 -3.31 6.80 -6.39
C ALA A 35 -4.75 6.38 -6.69
N ALA A 36 -5.37 5.59 -5.81
CA ALA A 36 -6.77 5.16 -5.97
C ALA A 36 -7.73 6.35 -5.94
N ARG A 37 -7.53 7.28 -5.00
CA ARG A 37 -8.29 8.54 -4.91
C ARG A 37 -8.10 9.42 -6.13
N ASN A 38 -6.86 9.62 -6.58
CA ASN A 38 -6.55 10.46 -7.72
C ASN A 38 -7.16 9.86 -8.99
N ARG A 39 -7.02 8.56 -9.21
CA ARG A 39 -7.58 7.86 -10.37
C ARG A 39 -9.10 7.88 -10.37
N GLY A 40 -9.71 7.68 -9.21
CA GLY A 40 -11.14 7.83 -9.01
C GLY A 40 -11.60 9.26 -9.35
N ALA A 41 -10.91 10.29 -8.85
CA ALA A 41 -11.25 11.68 -9.11
C ALA A 41 -11.07 12.07 -10.59
N ALA A 42 -9.97 11.65 -11.21
CA ALA A 42 -9.73 11.89 -12.63
C ALA A 42 -10.76 11.14 -13.50
N GLY A 43 -11.06 9.88 -13.16
CA GLY A 43 -12.06 9.07 -13.87
C GLY A 43 -13.47 9.63 -13.75
N GLY A 44 -13.88 10.02 -12.54
CA GLY A 44 -15.18 10.63 -12.30
C GLY A 44 -15.33 12.00 -12.95
N ALA A 45 -14.25 12.81 -12.97
CA ALA A 45 -14.25 14.09 -13.67
C ALA A 45 -14.38 13.92 -15.19
N LEU A 46 -13.66 12.95 -15.77
CA LEU A 46 -13.77 12.59 -17.19
C LEU A 46 -15.21 12.20 -17.55
N VAL A 47 -15.82 11.31 -16.77
CA VAL A 47 -17.22 10.88 -16.97
C VAL A 47 -18.18 12.07 -16.87
N GLY A 48 -17.96 12.95 -15.90
CA GLY A 48 -18.74 14.17 -15.70
C GLY A 48 -18.63 15.17 -16.86
N VAL A 49 -17.42 15.41 -17.37
CA VAL A 49 -17.19 16.24 -18.57
C VAL A 49 -17.90 15.63 -19.76
N THR A 50 -17.75 14.31 -19.99
CA THR A 50 -18.38 13.66 -21.14
C THR A 50 -19.91 13.76 -21.08
N LEU A 51 -20.50 13.59 -19.91
CA LEU A 51 -21.95 13.74 -19.73
C LEU A 51 -22.42 15.16 -19.99
N GLY A 52 -21.74 16.19 -19.45
CA GLY A 52 -22.15 17.57 -19.71
C GLY A 52 -21.80 18.09 -21.11
N ALA A 53 -20.78 17.52 -21.76
CA ALA A 53 -20.48 17.79 -23.16
C ALA A 53 -21.55 17.19 -24.09
N LEU A 54 -22.08 16.00 -23.77
CA LEU A 54 -23.19 15.37 -24.50
C LEU A 54 -24.49 16.18 -24.40
N THR A 55 -24.73 16.84 -23.25
CA THR A 55 -25.88 17.75 -23.08
C THR A 55 -25.67 19.11 -23.74
N GLY A 56 -24.49 19.37 -24.32
CA GLY A 56 -24.19 20.59 -25.08
C GLY A 56 -23.95 21.84 -24.24
N ASP A 57 -23.75 21.69 -22.92
CA ASP A 57 -23.74 22.82 -22.00
C ASP A 57 -22.45 22.84 -21.18
N ALA A 58 -21.56 23.79 -21.48
CA ALA A 58 -20.22 23.86 -20.88
C ALA A 58 -20.25 24.09 -19.37
N SER A 59 -21.28 24.80 -18.87
CA SER A 59 -21.51 24.98 -17.44
C SER A 59 -21.87 23.65 -16.76
N LEU A 60 -22.67 22.83 -17.46
CA LEU A 60 -23.06 21.52 -17.00
C LEU A 60 -21.90 20.51 -17.09
N ALA A 61 -21.03 20.63 -18.10
CA ALA A 61 -19.79 19.86 -18.20
C ALA A 61 -18.82 20.18 -17.05
N ALA A 62 -18.62 21.46 -16.73
CA ALA A 62 -17.77 21.85 -15.61
C ALA A 62 -18.35 21.39 -14.26
N LYS A 63 -19.65 21.57 -14.03
CA LYS A 63 -20.32 21.09 -12.82
C LYS A 63 -20.31 19.57 -12.72
N GLY A 64 -20.56 18.88 -13.83
CA GLY A 64 -20.50 17.42 -13.94
C GLY A 64 -19.10 16.90 -13.65
N ALA A 65 -18.06 17.56 -14.17
CA ALA A 65 -16.66 17.22 -13.92
C ALA A 65 -16.29 17.37 -12.44
N VAL A 66 -16.70 18.47 -11.81
CA VAL A 66 -16.44 18.70 -10.38
C VAL A 66 -17.20 17.68 -9.53
N ALA A 67 -18.50 17.52 -9.77
CA ALA A 67 -19.33 16.57 -9.02
C ALA A 67 -18.84 15.12 -9.22
N GLY A 68 -18.55 14.75 -10.46
CA GLY A 68 -18.01 13.45 -10.82
C GLY A 68 -16.62 13.22 -10.25
N GLY A 69 -15.74 14.23 -10.27
CA GLY A 69 -14.40 14.12 -9.71
C GLY A 69 -14.38 14.01 -8.20
N VAL A 70 -15.27 14.72 -7.51
CA VAL A 70 -15.42 14.55 -6.06
C VAL A 70 -15.97 13.15 -5.76
N ALA A 71 -17.05 12.72 -6.41
CA ALA A 71 -17.67 11.41 -6.23
C ALA A 71 -16.73 10.24 -6.58
N GLY A 72 -15.98 10.37 -7.66
CA GLY A 72 -14.95 9.43 -8.07
C GLY A 72 -13.78 9.41 -7.09
N GLY A 73 -13.37 10.56 -6.56
CA GLY A 73 -12.31 10.65 -5.56
C GLY A 73 -12.67 9.94 -4.26
N VAL A 74 -13.88 10.13 -3.73
CA VAL A 74 -14.31 9.44 -2.50
C VAL A 74 -14.48 7.94 -2.70
N SER A 75 -15.03 7.50 -3.84
CA SER A 75 -15.13 6.06 -4.14
C SER A 75 -13.76 5.40 -4.33
N GLY A 76 -12.79 6.13 -4.92
CA GLY A 76 -11.40 5.70 -4.98
C GLY A 76 -10.76 5.55 -3.59
N SER A 77 -11.03 6.46 -2.66
CA SER A 77 -10.56 6.33 -1.26
C SER A 77 -11.23 5.18 -0.50
N MET A 78 -12.48 4.82 -0.82
CA MET A 78 -13.13 3.65 -0.24
C MET A 78 -12.53 2.33 -0.74
N LYS A 79 -12.08 2.29 -2.01
CA LYS A 79 -11.39 1.14 -2.61
C LYS A 79 -10.09 0.81 -1.86
N ASP A 80 -9.30 1.81 -1.47
CA ASP A 80 -8.06 1.61 -0.68
C ASP A 80 -8.34 0.95 0.68
N LEU A 81 -9.42 1.36 1.35
CA LEU A 81 -9.83 0.77 2.63
C LEU A 81 -10.25 -0.70 2.48
N ASP A 82 -10.89 -1.04 1.36
CA ASP A 82 -11.33 -2.40 1.07
C ASP A 82 -10.15 -3.30 0.67
N ASP A 83 -9.27 -2.82 -0.21
CA ASP A 83 -8.04 -3.53 -0.59
C ASP A 83 -7.11 -3.73 0.62
N SER A 84 -7.00 -2.74 1.52
CA SER A 84 -6.23 -2.88 2.77
C SER A 84 -6.79 -3.99 3.67
N ARG A 85 -8.12 -4.06 3.79
CA ARG A 85 -8.80 -5.11 4.58
C ARG A 85 -8.64 -6.50 3.96
N GLU A 86 -8.70 -6.59 2.63
CA GLU A 86 -8.48 -7.84 1.90
C GLU A 86 -7.04 -8.33 2.05
N ASN A 87 -6.08 -7.41 1.96
CA ASN A 87 -4.66 -7.74 2.07
C ASN A 87 -4.30 -8.19 3.49
N ASP A 88 -4.87 -7.57 4.53
CA ASP A 88 -4.72 -8.03 5.91
C ASP A 88 -5.26 -9.46 6.12
N ARG A 89 -6.44 -9.77 5.58
CA ARG A 89 -6.99 -11.13 5.65
C ARG A 89 -6.11 -12.13 4.92
N THR A 90 -5.63 -11.78 3.74
CA THR A 90 -4.73 -12.62 2.94
C THR A 90 -3.41 -12.87 3.66
N LYS A 91 -2.85 -11.83 4.30
CA LYS A 91 -1.63 -11.94 5.09
C LYS A 91 -1.83 -12.81 6.33
N ILE A 92 -2.93 -12.67 7.05
CA ILE A 92 -3.25 -13.53 8.21
C ILE A 92 -3.46 -14.97 7.77
N LEU A 93 -4.14 -15.22 6.64
CA LEU A 93 -4.31 -16.57 6.10
C LEU A 93 -2.98 -17.17 5.66
N ALA A 94 -2.12 -16.41 4.98
CA ALA A 94 -0.80 -16.84 4.56
C ALA A 94 0.12 -17.11 5.75
N ASP A 95 0.11 -16.24 6.77
CA ASP A 95 0.86 -16.43 8.00
C ASP A 95 0.35 -17.65 8.78
N GLY A 96 -0.98 -17.81 8.89
CA GLY A 96 -1.61 -18.98 9.48
C GLY A 96 -1.24 -20.27 8.76
N ILE A 97 -1.26 -20.29 7.43
CA ILE A 97 -0.79 -21.43 6.62
C ILE A 97 0.70 -21.69 6.86
N SER A 98 1.53 -20.65 6.91
CA SER A 98 2.97 -20.80 7.14
C SER A 98 3.31 -21.28 8.56
N GLN A 99 2.51 -20.86 9.55
CA GLN A 99 2.64 -21.26 10.95
C GLN A 99 2.13 -22.70 11.17
N ASP A 100 1.08 -23.10 10.45
CA ASP A 100 0.57 -24.47 10.44
C ASP A 100 1.54 -25.43 9.71
N HIS A 101 2.29 -24.90 8.72
CA HIS A 101 3.37 -25.63 8.05
C HIS A 101 4.71 -25.62 8.78
N ARG A 102 4.89 -24.83 9.85
CA ARG A 102 6.01 -25.06 10.77
C ARG A 102 5.79 -26.40 11.45
N SER A 103 6.44 -27.42 10.90
CA SER A 103 6.44 -28.78 11.42
C SER A 103 6.72 -28.76 12.92
N ASP A 104 6.03 -29.61 13.66
CA ASP A 104 6.20 -29.84 15.10
C ASP A 104 7.68 -30.04 15.49
N SER A 105 8.52 -30.47 14.54
CA SER A 105 9.97 -30.57 14.67
C SER A 105 10.68 -29.21 14.80
N GLU A 106 10.28 -28.17 14.07
CA GLU A 106 10.89 -26.83 14.16
C GLU A 106 10.57 -26.15 15.49
N LYS A 107 9.34 -26.32 16.00
CA LYS A 107 8.97 -25.84 17.33
C LYS A 107 9.80 -26.50 18.44
N ARG A 108 9.97 -27.82 18.37
CA ARG A 108 10.79 -28.57 19.33
C ARG A 108 12.27 -28.18 19.26
N VAL A 109 12.79 -27.91 18.07
CA VAL A 109 14.18 -27.44 17.89
C VAL A 109 14.35 -26.04 18.51
N ALA A 110 13.41 -25.12 18.28
CA ALA A 110 13.48 -23.78 18.88
C ALA A 110 13.36 -23.81 20.41
N GLU A 111 12.55 -24.72 20.96
CA GLU A 111 12.42 -24.92 22.41
C GLU A 111 13.71 -25.48 23.02
N LEU A 112 14.30 -26.51 22.40
CA LEU A 112 15.58 -27.09 22.84
C LEU A 112 16.73 -26.08 22.75
N GLU A 113 16.79 -25.28 21.69
CA GLU A 113 17.82 -24.26 21.51
C GLU A 113 17.72 -23.16 22.59
N ALA A 114 16.50 -22.76 22.95
CA ALA A 114 16.27 -21.82 24.05
C ALA A 114 16.73 -22.40 25.38
N GLU A 115 16.43 -23.68 25.65
CA GLU A 115 16.83 -24.36 26.88
C GLU A 115 18.36 -24.50 27.01
N ILE A 116 19.04 -24.84 25.91
CA ILE A 116 20.51 -24.93 25.86
C ILE A 116 21.14 -23.57 26.16
N ARG A 117 20.65 -22.50 25.53
CA ARG A 117 21.17 -21.14 25.75
C ARG A 117 21.00 -20.66 27.19
N ILE A 118 19.92 -21.04 27.86
CA ILE A 118 19.71 -20.71 29.29
C ILE A 118 20.78 -21.39 30.15
N ARG A 119 21.01 -22.69 29.96
CA ARG A 119 22.05 -23.42 30.73
C ARG A 119 23.46 -22.88 30.47
N GLU A 120 23.76 -22.49 29.25
CA GLU A 120 25.07 -21.94 28.88
C GLU A 120 25.33 -20.59 29.57
N LEU A 121 24.29 -19.78 29.73
CA LEU A 121 24.34 -18.53 30.49
C LEU A 121 24.50 -18.79 32.00
N GLU A 122 23.79 -19.77 32.55
CA GLU A 122 23.94 -20.18 33.96
C GLU A 122 25.37 -20.67 34.24
N GLN A 123 25.96 -21.46 33.34
CA GLN A 123 27.36 -21.89 33.46
C GLN A 123 28.32 -20.72 33.41
N LYS A 124 28.15 -19.78 32.48
CA LYS A 124 29.00 -18.56 32.45
C LYS A 124 28.89 -17.76 33.74
N ILE A 125 27.70 -17.65 34.32
CA ILE A 125 27.51 -16.95 35.60
C ILE A 125 28.26 -17.69 36.72
N ALA A 126 28.16 -19.02 36.78
CA ALA A 126 28.85 -19.84 37.77
C ALA A 126 30.38 -19.79 37.61
N ASP A 127 30.89 -19.82 36.39
CA ASP A 127 32.33 -19.72 36.11
C ASP A 127 32.87 -18.34 36.48
N MET A 128 32.15 -17.26 36.15
CA MET A 128 32.50 -15.90 36.58
C MET A 128 32.43 -15.74 38.11
N GLU A 129 31.50 -16.43 38.78
CA GLU A 129 31.39 -16.40 40.25
C GLU A 129 32.54 -17.16 40.91
N ASN A 130 32.97 -18.29 40.34
CA ASN A 130 34.16 -19.03 40.79
C ASN A 130 35.45 -18.22 40.57
N GLU A 131 35.65 -17.61 39.39
CA GLU A 131 36.82 -16.74 39.14
C GLU A 131 36.85 -15.53 40.09
N LYS A 132 35.69 -14.96 40.42
CA LYS A 132 35.57 -13.85 41.37
C LYS A 132 35.81 -14.27 42.83
N THR A 133 35.63 -15.55 43.14
CA THR A 133 35.90 -16.12 44.47
C THR A 133 37.39 -16.45 44.61
N GLU A 134 38.03 -16.95 43.55
CA GLU A 134 39.50 -17.15 43.50
C GLU A 134 40.25 -15.81 43.55
N SER A 135 39.80 -14.79 42.81
CA SER A 135 40.42 -13.45 42.85
C SER A 135 40.28 -12.75 44.21
N LYS A 136 39.38 -13.21 45.08
CA LYS A 136 39.17 -12.66 46.43
C LYS A 136 39.99 -13.40 47.49
N SER A 137 40.51 -14.59 47.19
CA SER A 137 41.40 -15.36 48.07
C SER A 137 42.89 -15.07 47.88
N GLU A 138 43.28 -14.39 46.80
CA GLU A 138 44.68 -13.98 46.56
C GLU A 138 45.04 -12.61 47.15
N ASP A 139 44.07 -11.88 47.72
CA ASP A 139 44.24 -10.52 48.29
C ASP A 139 43.96 -10.46 49.81
N SER A 140 44.08 -11.59 50.52
CA SER A 140 44.00 -11.69 52.01
C SER A 140 45.24 -12.34 52.63
#